data_AF-A0A382DEP7-F1
#
_entry.id   AF-A0A382DEP7-F1
#
_cell.length_a   1.000
_cell.length_b   1.000
_cell.length_c   1.000
_cell.angle_alpha   90.00
_cell.angle_beta   90.00
_cell.angle_gamma   90.00
#
_symmetry.space_group_name_H-M   'P 1'
#
loop_
_entity.id
_entity.type
_entity.pdbx_description
1 polymer ?
#
loop_
_entity_poly.entity_id
_entity_poly.type
_entity_poly.pdbx_seq_one_letter_code
_entity_poly.pdbx_strand_id
1 'polypeptide(L)'
;MLDHRINTIFHPIMNGLANHIPRQISANTITLAGFAIGVMVVPLLWLKLYSAALAVILVNRFFDGIDGAVARKNGTTNLGGYLDITCDFIFYSLVILGFALADPENNGLAAAFLIFSFIGTGSSFLA
;
A
#
# COMPACT_ATOMS: atom_id res chain seq x y z
N MET A 1 19.13 -9.40 1.44
CA MET A 1 19.63 -10.05 2.68
C MET A 1 19.02 -9.45 3.96
N LEU A 2 18.78 -8.13 4.04
CA LEU A 2 18.01 -7.51 5.13
C LEU A 2 16.52 -7.91 5.09
N ASP A 3 15.90 -7.92 3.91
CA ASP A 3 14.49 -8.30 3.73
C ASP A 3 14.17 -9.68 4.28
N HIS A 4 15.08 -10.65 4.11
CA HIS A 4 14.83 -12.01 4.59
C HIS A 4 14.68 -12.08 6.12
N ARG A 5 15.52 -11.34 6.87
CA ARG A 5 15.48 -11.28 8.34
C ARG A 5 14.27 -10.51 8.88
N ILE A 6 13.89 -9.42 8.21
CA ILE A 6 12.71 -8.63 8.57
C ILE A 6 11.44 -9.45 8.30
N ASN A 7 11.38 -10.12 7.15
CA ASN A 7 10.29 -11.01 6.77
C ASN A 7 10.13 -12.19 7.72
N THR A 8 11.22 -12.68 8.35
CA THR A 8 11.13 -13.76 9.35
C THR A 8 10.39 -13.35 10.62
N ILE A 9 10.33 -12.05 10.93
CA ILE A 9 9.66 -11.50 12.11
C ILE A 9 8.24 -11.04 11.77
N PHE A 10 8.06 -10.37 10.63
CA PHE A 10 6.77 -9.81 10.22
C PHE A 10 5.78 -10.89 9.73
N HIS A 11 6.23 -11.88 8.97
CA HIS A 11 5.33 -12.93 8.47
C HIS A 11 4.63 -13.75 9.57
N PRO A 12 5.29 -14.20 10.66
CA PRO A 12 4.60 -14.96 11.70
C PRO A 12 3.47 -14.17 12.38
N ILE A 13 3.68 -12.87 12.63
CA ILE A 13 2.67 -12.00 13.24
C ILE A 13 1.47 -11.85 12.30
N MET A 14 1.73 -11.54 11.03
CA MET A 14 0.68 -11.37 10.02
C MET A 14 -0.08 -12.67 9.75
N ASN A 15 0.62 -13.81 9.71
CA ASN A 15 0.02 -15.13 9.55
C ASN A 15 -0.82 -15.53 10.78
N GLY A 16 -0.39 -15.16 12.00
CA GLY A 16 -1.17 -15.35 13.22
C GLY A 16 -2.48 -14.55 13.21
N LEU A 17 -2.45 -13.31 12.71
CA LEU A 17 -3.65 -12.49 12.53
C LEU A 17 -4.55 -13.06 11.42
N ALA A 18 -3.98 -13.48 10.30
CA ALA A 18 -4.73 -14.11 9.20
C ALA A 18 -5.43 -15.42 9.61
N ASN A 19 -4.97 -16.10 10.67
CA ASN A 19 -5.66 -17.27 11.21
C ASN A 19 -7.02 -16.93 11.81
N HIS A 20 -7.19 -15.73 12.36
CA HIS A 20 -8.45 -15.24 12.93
C HIS A 20 -9.43 -14.73 11.86
N ILE A 21 -8.96 -14.54 10.63
CA ILE A 21 -9.79 -14.10 9.51
C ILE A 21 -10.55 -15.31 8.93
N PRO A 22 -11.89 -15.24 8.81
CA PRO A 22 -12.70 -16.28 8.21
C PRO A 22 -12.27 -16.58 6.77
N ARG A 23 -12.30 -17.87 6.38
CA ARG A 23 -11.94 -18.28 5.01
C ARG A 23 -12.84 -17.67 3.92
N GLN A 24 -14.04 -17.19 4.26
CA GLN A 24 -14.93 -16.55 3.29
C GLN A 24 -14.47 -15.14 2.89
N ILE A 25 -13.61 -14.49 3.68
CA ILE A 25 -13.07 -13.18 3.35
C ILE A 25 -11.91 -13.37 2.38
N SER A 26 -12.07 -12.82 1.17
CA SER A 26 -11.03 -12.87 0.14
C SER A 26 -9.93 -11.86 0.43
N ALA A 27 -8.69 -12.18 0.04
CA ALA A 27 -7.57 -11.24 0.10
C ALA A 27 -7.91 -9.94 -0.66
N ASN A 28 -8.53 -10.05 -1.84
CA ASN A 28 -8.96 -8.92 -2.66
C ASN A 28 -9.87 -7.93 -1.91
N THR A 29 -10.75 -8.43 -1.03
CA THR A 29 -11.63 -7.57 -0.23
C THR A 29 -10.82 -6.77 0.79
N ILE A 30 -9.78 -7.38 1.37
CA ILE A 30 -8.88 -6.73 2.33
C ILE A 30 -8.04 -5.68 1.59
N THR A 31 -7.49 -6.00 0.42
CA THR A 31 -6.76 -5.07 -0.45
C THR A 31 -7.62 -3.85 -0.79
N LEU A 32 -8.85 -4.06 -1.26
CA LEU A 32 -9.76 -2.96 -1.62
C LEU A 32 -10.17 -2.10 -0.41
N ALA A 33 -10.43 -2.72 0.74
CA ALA A 33 -10.74 -1.99 1.98
C ALA A 33 -9.55 -1.16 2.45
N GLY A 34 -8.35 -1.75 2.47
CA GLY A 34 -7.11 -1.06 2.82
C GLY A 34 -6.80 0.08 1.87
N PHE A 35 -7.01 -0.12 0.56
CA PHE A 35 -6.85 0.90 -0.46
C PHE A 35 -7.84 2.05 -0.29
N ALA A 36 -9.12 1.76 -0.08
CA ALA A 36 -10.15 2.78 0.14
C ALA A 36 -9.85 3.66 1.36
N ILE A 37 -9.36 3.07 2.45
CA ILE A 37 -8.86 3.81 3.62
C ILE A 37 -7.60 4.61 3.23
N GLY A 38 -6.69 4.00 2.50
CA GLY A 38 -5.43 4.60 2.04
C GLY A 38 -5.63 5.87 1.21
N VAL A 39 -6.67 5.95 0.38
CA VAL A 39 -7.00 7.15 -0.41
C VAL A 39 -7.20 8.39 0.48
N MET A 40 -7.63 8.21 1.73
CA MET A 40 -7.79 9.31 2.70
C MET A 40 -6.46 10.00 3.06
N VAL A 41 -5.31 9.42 2.70
CA VAL A 41 -4.01 10.07 2.86
C VAL A 41 -3.93 11.40 2.10
N VAL A 42 -4.58 11.50 0.93
CA VAL A 42 -4.51 12.69 0.07
C VAL A 42 -5.12 13.93 0.76
N PRO A 43 -6.39 13.92 1.20
CA PRO A 43 -6.95 15.08 1.89
C PRO A 43 -6.23 15.38 3.21
N LEU A 44 -5.73 14.37 3.93
CA LEU A 44 -4.98 14.59 5.17
C LEU A 44 -3.64 15.29 4.93
N LEU A 45 -2.90 14.87 3.91
CA LEU A 45 -1.65 15.52 3.52
C LEU A 45 -1.92 16.93 2.98
N TRP A 46 -2.95 17.11 2.16
CA TRP A 46 -3.34 18.41 1.64
C TRP A 46 -3.65 19.41 2.77
N LEU A 47 -4.35 18.97 3.81
CA LEU A 47 -4.63 19.76 5.02
C LEU A 47 -3.44 19.84 6.00
N LYS A 48 -2.27 19.32 5.63
CA LYS A 48 -1.04 19.30 6.45
C LYS A 48 -1.20 18.55 7.78
N LEU A 49 -2.17 17.65 7.89
CA LEU A 49 -2.38 16.79 9.05
C LEU A 49 -1.44 15.59 9.01
N TYR A 50 -0.13 15.83 9.07
CA TYR A 50 0.89 14.82 8.81
C TYR A 50 0.83 13.61 9.74
N SER A 51 0.52 13.80 11.02
CA SER A 51 0.38 12.69 11.97
C SER A 51 -0.82 11.79 11.65
N ALA A 52 -1.94 12.38 11.21
CA ALA A 52 -3.11 11.61 10.79
C ALA A 52 -2.85 10.90 9.46
N ALA A 53 -2.19 11.57 8.51
CA ALA A 53 -1.76 10.96 7.26
C ALA A 53 -0.83 9.77 7.51
N LEU A 54 0.14 9.91 8.43
CA LEU A 54 1.02 8.82 8.82
C LEU A 54 0.24 7.64 9.41
N ALA A 55 -0.74 7.90 10.28
CA ALA A 55 -1.60 6.85 10.82
C ALA A 55 -2.35 6.10 9.71
N VAL A 56 -2.91 6.81 8.73
CA VAL A 56 -3.58 6.21 7.57
C VAL A 56 -2.61 5.38 6.72
N ILE A 57 -1.38 5.87 6.50
CA ILE A 57 -0.34 5.13 5.77
C ILE A 57 -0.01 3.82 6.49
N LEU A 58 0.18 3.86 7.80
CA LEU A 58 0.48 2.66 8.60
C LEU A 58 -0.69 1.66 8.58
N VAL A 59 -1.93 2.14 8.65
CA VAL A 59 -3.12 1.29 8.54
C VAL A 59 -3.20 0.65 7.15
N ASN A 60 -3.00 1.41 6.07
CA ASN A 60 -2.98 0.86 4.71
C ASN A 60 -1.91 -0.23 4.57
N ARG A 61 -0.70 0.03 5.07
CA ARG A 61 0.43 -0.92 4.99
C ARG A 61 0.23 -2.17 5.86
N PHE A 62 -0.57 -2.07 6.91
CA PHE A 62 -1.00 -3.21 7.71
C PHE A 62 -2.01 -4.08 6.96
N PHE A 63 -2.97 -3.48 6.23
CA PHE A 63 -3.95 -4.24 5.43
C PHE A 63 -3.28 -5.02 4.31
N ASP A 64 -2.31 -4.41 3.62
CA ASP A 64 -1.42 -5.01 2.63
C ASP A 64 -0.64 -6.22 3.20
N GLY A 65 -0.08 -6.09 4.41
CA GLY A 65 0.55 -7.25 5.08
C GLY A 65 -0.43 -8.39 5.39
N ILE A 66 -1.68 -8.07 5.74
CA ILE A 66 -2.73 -9.04 6.05
C ILE A 66 -3.25 -9.72 4.79
N ASP A 67 -3.52 -8.99 3.71
CA ASP A 67 -4.11 -9.58 2.51
C ASP A 67 -3.17 -10.62 1.89
N GLY A 68 -1.86 -10.38 1.89
CA GLY A 68 -0.85 -11.33 1.44
C GLY A 68 -0.77 -12.55 2.36
N ALA A 69 -0.96 -12.37 3.67
CA ALA A 69 -1.04 -13.48 4.62
C ALA A 69 -2.30 -14.34 4.39
N VAL A 70 -3.44 -13.72 4.13
CA VAL A 70 -4.70 -14.39 3.80
C VAL A 70 -4.60 -15.09 2.45
N ALA A 71 -3.98 -14.47 1.44
CA ALA A 71 -3.75 -15.07 0.13
C ALA A 71 -2.85 -16.32 0.22
N ARG A 72 -1.77 -16.28 1.00
CA ARG A 72 -0.92 -17.47 1.25
C ARG A 72 -1.67 -18.60 1.95
N LYS A 73 -2.59 -18.26 2.86
CA LYS A 73 -3.41 -19.24 3.60
C LYS A 73 -4.51 -19.87 2.74
N ASN A 74 -5.20 -19.08 1.93
CA ASN A 74 -6.40 -19.49 1.18
C ASN A 74 -6.10 -19.88 -0.28
N GLY A 75 -4.89 -19.60 -0.78
CA GLY A 75 -4.48 -19.82 -2.16
C GLY A 75 -4.31 -18.50 -2.91
N THR A 76 -3.13 -18.29 -3.51
CA THR A 76 -2.82 -17.11 -4.32
C THR A 76 -3.48 -17.20 -5.69
N THR A 77 -3.95 -16.08 -6.22
CA THR A 77 -4.55 -16.00 -7.56
C THR A 77 -3.86 -14.93 -8.40
N ASN A 78 -3.82 -15.11 -9.73
CA ASN A 78 -3.23 -14.12 -10.64
C ASN A 78 -3.94 -12.76 -10.56
N LEU A 79 -5.28 -12.78 -10.45
CA LEU A 79 -6.08 -11.56 -10.28
C LEU A 79 -5.76 -10.86 -8.95
N GLY A 80 -5.62 -11.61 -7.87
CA GLY A 80 -5.27 -11.06 -6.56
C GLY A 80 -3.89 -10.40 -6.56
N GLY A 81 -2.88 -11.08 -7.11
CA GLY A 81 -1.54 -10.51 -7.24
C GLY A 81 -1.49 -9.26 -8.13
N TYR A 82 -2.25 -9.24 -9.23
CA TYR A 82 -2.39 -8.06 -10.09
C TYR A 82 -3.11 -6.90 -9.39
N LEU A 83 -4.17 -7.18 -8.63
CA LEU A 83 -4.91 -6.17 -7.88
C LEU A 83 -4.03 -5.54 -6.80
N ASP A 84 -3.33 -6.38 -6.04
CA ASP A 84 -2.41 -6.00 -4.97
C ASP A 84 -1.34 -5.01 -5.47
N ILE A 85 -0.56 -5.42 -6.48
CA ILE A 85 0.46 -4.56 -7.08
C ILE A 85 -0.15 -3.27 -7.65
N THR A 86 -1.30 -3.34 -8.31
CA THR A 86 -1.95 -2.15 -8.89
C THR A 86 -2.36 -1.16 -7.79
N CYS A 87 -3.01 -1.63 -6.74
CA CYS A 87 -3.41 -0.82 -5.59
C CYS A 87 -2.19 -0.18 -4.91
N ASP A 88 -1.10 -0.93 -4.81
CA ASP A 88 0.16 -0.44 -4.24
C ASP A 88 0.79 0.69 -5.06
N PHE A 89 0.93 0.49 -6.36
CA PHE A 89 1.48 1.53 -7.25
C PHE A 89 0.65 2.82 -7.20
N ILE A 90 -0.67 2.69 -7.16
CA ILE A 90 -1.56 3.85 -7.04
C ILE A 90 -1.38 4.49 -5.66
N PHE A 91 -1.38 3.72 -4.58
CA PHE A 91 -1.25 4.26 -3.22
C PHE A 91 0.06 5.02 -3.02
N TYR A 92 1.21 4.46 -3.45
CA TYR A 92 2.49 5.16 -3.35
C TYR A 92 2.48 6.48 -4.12
N SER A 93 1.85 6.51 -5.30
CA SER A 93 1.68 7.72 -6.09
C SER A 93 0.76 8.73 -5.41
N LEU A 94 -0.32 8.28 -4.73
CA LEU A 94 -1.23 9.14 -3.97
C LEU A 94 -0.54 9.83 -2.79
N VAL A 95 0.37 9.15 -2.09
CA VAL A 95 1.16 9.77 -1.01
C VAL A 95 2.02 10.91 -1.56
N ILE A 96 2.73 10.67 -2.68
CA ILE A 96 3.57 11.68 -3.33
C ILE A 96 2.70 12.86 -3.80
N LEU A 97 1.57 12.59 -4.42
CA LEU A 97 0.60 13.60 -4.85
C LEU A 97 0.07 14.42 -3.65
N GLY A 98 -0.23 13.78 -2.52
CA GLY A 98 -0.68 14.45 -1.31
C GLY A 98 0.33 15.47 -0.79
N PHE A 99 1.63 15.14 -0.80
CA PHE A 99 2.69 16.10 -0.45
C PHE A 99 2.84 17.22 -1.48
N ALA A 100 2.63 16.94 -2.77
CA ALA A 100 2.58 17.97 -3.81
C ALA A 100 1.44 18.96 -3.54
N LEU A 101 0.25 18.46 -3.17
CA LEU A 101 -0.91 19.31 -2.86
C LEU A 101 -0.74 20.11 -1.56
N ALA A 102 0.01 19.59 -0.59
CA ALA A 102 0.29 20.28 0.67
C ALA A 102 1.11 21.56 0.49
N ASP A 103 2.05 21.57 -0.47
CA ASP A 103 2.89 22.72 -0.80
C ASP A 103 3.31 22.66 -2.29
N PRO A 104 2.44 23.10 -3.21
CA PRO A 104 2.68 22.96 -4.65
C PRO A 104 3.91 23.71 -5.15
N GLU A 105 4.22 24.86 -4.55
CA GLU A 105 5.35 25.71 -4.97
C GLU A 105 6.69 25.03 -4.65
N ASN A 106 6.82 24.45 -3.46
CA ASN A 106 8.07 23.82 -3.04
C ASN A 106 8.18 22.34 -3.44
N ASN A 107 7.07 21.59 -3.43
CA ASN A 107 7.08 20.14 -3.64
C ASN A 107 6.69 19.72 -5.06
N GLY A 108 6.06 20.58 -5.86
CA GLY A 108 5.45 20.20 -7.14
C GLY A 108 6.41 19.52 -8.11
N LEU A 109 7.60 20.12 -8.33
CA LEU A 109 8.60 19.57 -9.24
C LEU A 109 9.18 18.23 -8.73
N ALA A 110 9.51 18.16 -7.45
CA ALA A 110 10.04 16.95 -6.83
C ALA A 110 9.02 15.79 -6.89
N ALA A 111 7.76 16.07 -6.61
CA ALA A 111 6.67 15.11 -6.69
C ALA A 111 6.46 14.62 -8.13
N ALA A 112 6.45 15.52 -9.11
CA ALA A 112 6.34 15.16 -10.53
C ALA A 112 7.48 14.24 -10.97
N PHE A 113 8.73 14.56 -10.57
CA PHE A 113 9.89 13.73 -10.85
C PHE A 113 9.79 12.34 -10.21
N LEU A 114 9.40 12.27 -8.93
CA LEU A 114 9.23 11.01 -8.22
C LEU A 114 8.15 10.13 -8.89
N ILE A 115 6.99 10.69 -9.23
CA ILE A 115 5.92 9.97 -9.93
C ILE A 115 6.42 9.48 -11.31
N PHE A 116 7.13 10.32 -12.06
CA PHE A 116 7.70 9.94 -13.36
C PHE A 116 8.68 8.76 -13.24
N SER A 117 9.63 8.82 -12.31
CA SER A 117 10.57 7.72 -12.04
C SER A 117 9.83 6.45 -11.60
N PHE A 118 8.77 6.61 -10.82
CA PHE A 118 7.97 5.50 -10.32
C PHE A 118 7.20 4.79 -11.44
N ILE A 119 6.61 5.53 -12.38
CA ILE A 119 5.96 4.98 -13.58
C ILE A 119 6.97 4.20 -14.44
N GLY A 120 8.21 4.71 -14.60
CA GLY A 120 9.25 4.00 -15.34
C GLY A 120 9.65 2.65 -14.70
N THR A 121 9.62 2.58 -13.38
CA THR A 121 9.87 1.33 -12.64
C THR A 121 8.68 0.38 -12.75
N GLY A 122 7.46 0.89 -12.58
CA GLY A 122 6.24 0.11 -12.67
C GLY A 122 6.02 -0.51 -14.04
N SER A 123 6.26 0.24 -15.11
CA SER A 123 6.16 -0.27 -16.48
C SER A 123 7.18 -1.38 -16.78
N SER A 124 8.38 -1.32 -16.18
CA SER A 124 9.41 -2.34 -16.36
C SER A 124 9.13 -3.62 -15.56
N PHE A 125 8.39 -3.52 -14.45
CA PHE A 125 8.06 -4.67 -13.60
C PHE A 125 6.83 -5.45 -14.11
N LEU A 126 5.96 -4.77 -14.86
CA LEU A 126 4.72 -5.32 -15.43
C LEU A 126 4.84 -5.77 -16.90
N ALA A 127 5.96 -5.45 -17.58
CA ALA A 127 6.27 -5.88 -18.95
C ALA A 127 7.01 -7.23 -18.98
#